data_AF-A0A7V7KI43-F1
#
_entry.id   AF-A0A7V7KI43-F1
#
_cell.length_a   1.000
_cell.length_b   1.000
_cell.length_c   1.000
_cell.angle_alpha   90.00
_cell.angle_beta   90.00
_cell.angle_gamma   90.00
#
_symmetry.space_group_name_H-M   'P 1'
#
loop_
_entity.id
_entity.type
_entity.pdbx_description
1 polymer ?
#
loop_
_entity_poly.entity_id
_entity_poly.type
_entity_poly.pdbx_seq_one_letter_code
_entity_poly.pdbx_strand_id
1 'polypeptide(L)'
;MTGSTTETGSAAPKSLKAGPLPQGPDLENAEAEALADEVFAFRHYLLRNVRYHTRRASLFSQWHKATAFVGVFLGSSAALSFLLADSSTLASGMAAVVAFFSAVDLVVGTAAKEAQHMELRRRWVALQRRLESEGLSPEVYLERRTIELDEPAELSIVEMQARNDATLAMLGNEGRDQLLVIPWHQRILGQFINLDTSHIREQGENDPAIA
;
A
#
# COMPACT_ATOMS: atom_id res chain seq x y z
N MET A 1 59.21 -29.24 33.61
CA MET A 1 58.03 -28.34 33.69
C MET A 1 57.24 -28.53 32.41
N THR A 2 56.12 -29.23 32.57
CA THR A 2 55.32 -29.91 31.56
C THR A 2 54.25 -28.99 30.99
N GLY A 3 54.12 -28.96 29.67
CA GLY A 3 53.05 -28.26 28.96
C GLY A 3 51.69 -28.89 29.23
N SER A 4 50.68 -28.06 29.40
CA SER A 4 49.27 -28.45 29.51
C SER A 4 48.54 -27.85 28.31
N THR A 5 48.16 -28.73 27.39
CA THR A 5 47.23 -28.47 26.29
C THR A 5 45.82 -28.63 26.81
N THR A 6 45.04 -27.55 26.77
CA THR A 6 43.60 -27.55 27.09
C THR A 6 42.83 -28.04 25.86
N GLU A 7 42.33 -29.28 25.90
CA GLU A 7 41.35 -29.78 24.93
C GLU A 7 40.00 -29.11 25.18
N THR A 8 39.57 -28.24 24.26
CA THR A 8 38.18 -27.79 24.17
C THR A 8 37.37 -28.84 23.44
N GLY A 9 36.63 -29.65 24.18
CA GLY A 9 35.64 -30.59 23.65
C GLY A 9 34.53 -29.84 22.90
N SER A 10 34.50 -29.99 21.58
CA SER A 10 33.39 -29.58 20.72
C SER A 10 32.19 -30.50 20.97
N ALA A 11 31.18 -29.98 21.65
CA ALA A 11 29.91 -30.67 21.84
C ALA A 11 29.11 -30.59 20.52
N ALA A 12 28.99 -31.72 19.83
CA ALA A 12 28.11 -31.87 18.67
C ALA A 12 26.66 -31.53 19.06
N PRO A 13 25.89 -30.83 18.20
CA PRO A 13 24.48 -30.56 18.45
C PRO A 13 23.72 -31.88 18.48
N LYS A 14 23.00 -32.12 19.59
CA LYS A 14 22.07 -33.25 19.73
C LYS A 14 21.09 -33.19 18.57
N SER A 15 21.08 -34.21 17.71
CA SER A 15 20.09 -34.32 16.63
C SER A 15 18.69 -34.31 17.26
N LEU A 16 17.92 -33.27 16.99
CA LEU A 16 16.47 -33.30 17.18
C LEU A 16 15.96 -34.47 16.35
N LYS A 17 15.62 -35.57 17.01
CA LYS A 17 14.89 -36.67 16.37
C LYS A 17 13.56 -36.06 15.93
N ALA A 18 13.42 -35.79 14.64
CA ALA A 18 12.12 -35.54 14.04
C ALA A 18 11.23 -36.70 14.46
N GLY A 19 10.13 -36.38 15.14
CA GLY A 19 9.10 -37.37 15.45
C GLY A 19 8.63 -38.04 14.15
N PRO A 20 7.98 -39.21 14.23
CA PRO A 20 7.36 -39.82 13.06
C PRO A 20 6.50 -38.76 12.37
N LEU A 21 6.70 -38.54 11.07
CA LEU A 21 5.80 -37.73 10.28
C LEU A 21 4.39 -38.25 10.54
N PRO A 22 3.39 -37.38 10.77
CA PRO A 22 2.00 -37.82 10.86
C PRO A 22 1.73 -38.69 9.64
N GLN A 23 1.04 -39.83 9.77
CA GLN A 23 0.65 -40.64 8.62
C GLN A 23 -0.83 -40.96 8.76
N GLY A 24 -1.61 -40.69 7.71
CA GLY A 24 -3.06 -40.90 7.68
C GLY A 24 -3.86 -39.58 7.52
N PRO A 25 -5.16 -39.56 7.87
CA PRO A 25 -6.08 -38.43 7.65
C PRO A 25 -5.61 -37.10 8.28
N ASP A 26 -4.72 -37.16 9.26
CA ASP A 26 -4.10 -35.97 9.87
C ASP A 26 -3.17 -35.21 8.90
N LEU A 27 -2.52 -35.90 7.94
CA LEU A 27 -1.72 -35.25 6.89
C LEU A 27 -2.61 -34.55 5.86
N GLU A 28 -3.67 -35.22 5.40
CA GLU A 28 -4.59 -34.64 4.41
C GLU A 28 -5.28 -33.38 4.97
N ASN A 29 -5.63 -33.40 6.26
CA ASN A 29 -6.18 -32.22 6.95
C ASN A 29 -5.14 -31.09 7.08
N ALA A 30 -3.89 -31.42 7.43
CA ALA A 30 -2.81 -30.44 7.55
C ALA A 30 -2.45 -29.80 6.18
N GLU A 31 -2.44 -30.59 5.11
CA GLU A 31 -2.22 -30.10 3.75
C GLU A 31 -3.37 -29.19 3.28
N ALA A 32 -4.62 -29.56 3.61
CA ALA A 32 -5.79 -28.74 3.29
C ALA A 32 -5.79 -27.41 4.07
N GLU A 33 -5.41 -27.42 5.35
CA GLU A 33 -5.27 -26.22 6.18
C GLU A 33 -4.18 -25.30 5.65
N ALA A 34 -3.00 -25.85 5.32
CA ALA A 34 -1.90 -25.08 4.74
C ALA A 34 -2.28 -24.43 3.40
N LEU A 35 -3.01 -25.15 2.54
CA LEU A 35 -3.51 -24.60 1.29
C LEU A 35 -4.54 -23.48 1.53
N ALA A 36 -5.43 -23.65 2.51
CA ALA A 36 -6.41 -22.63 2.87
C ALA A 36 -5.73 -21.34 3.37
N ASP A 37 -4.69 -21.48 4.20
CA ASP A 37 -3.87 -20.37 4.68
C ASP A 37 -3.13 -19.67 3.54
N GLU A 38 -2.58 -20.42 2.59
CA GLU A 38 -1.91 -19.86 1.41
C GLU A 38 -2.89 -19.07 0.53
N VAL A 39 -4.07 -19.63 0.27
CA VAL A 39 -5.14 -18.95 -0.47
C VAL A 39 -5.59 -17.68 0.27
N PHE A 40 -5.74 -17.77 1.59
CA PHE A 40 -6.11 -16.62 2.42
C PHE A 40 -5.04 -15.51 2.34
N ALA A 41 -3.77 -15.85 2.53
CA ALA A 41 -2.66 -14.91 2.44
C ALA A 41 -2.57 -14.27 1.05
N PHE A 42 -2.80 -15.05 -0.01
CA PHE A 42 -2.81 -14.54 -1.38
C PHE A 42 -3.99 -13.60 -1.62
N ARG A 43 -5.21 -13.95 -1.18
CA ARG A 43 -6.39 -13.05 -1.25
C ARG A 43 -6.14 -11.74 -0.52
N HIS A 44 -5.56 -11.80 0.67
CA HIS A 44 -5.21 -10.63 1.46
C HIS A 44 -4.22 -9.74 0.72
N TYR A 45 -3.16 -10.33 0.17
CA TYR A 45 -2.18 -9.64 -0.65
C TYR A 45 -2.80 -8.91 -1.85
N LEU A 46 -3.66 -9.59 -2.62
CA LEU A 46 -4.35 -8.99 -3.76
C LEU A 46 -5.25 -7.82 -3.32
N LEU A 47 -6.05 -8.02 -2.26
CA LEU A 47 -6.97 -7.00 -1.79
C LEU A 47 -6.23 -5.78 -1.27
N ARG A 48 -5.12 -5.97 -0.56
CA ARG A 48 -4.21 -4.89 -0.15
C ARG A 48 -3.74 -4.08 -1.36
N ASN A 49 -3.25 -4.73 -2.41
CA ASN A 49 -2.80 -4.03 -3.62
C ASN A 49 -3.94 -3.27 -4.32
N VAL A 50 -5.13 -3.86 -4.43
CA VAL A 50 -6.32 -3.16 -4.96
C VAL A 50 -6.62 -1.89 -4.14
N ARG A 51 -6.57 -1.97 -2.81
CA ARG A 51 -6.81 -0.82 -1.91
C ARG A 51 -5.72 0.23 -2.04
N TYR A 52 -4.45 -0.19 -2.11
CA TYR A 52 -3.31 0.71 -2.30
C TYR A 52 -3.47 1.55 -3.58
N HIS A 53 -3.68 0.89 -4.72
CA HIS A 53 -3.84 1.57 -6.01
C HIS A 53 -5.11 2.43 -6.07
N THR A 54 -6.18 2.02 -5.40
CA THR A 54 -7.40 2.85 -5.26
C THR A 54 -7.12 4.15 -4.51
N ARG A 55 -6.39 4.09 -3.38
CA ARG A 55 -6.00 5.27 -2.60
C ARG A 55 -5.10 6.21 -3.41
N ARG A 56 -4.08 5.67 -4.07
CA ARG A 56 -3.14 6.46 -4.90
C ARG A 56 -3.84 7.15 -6.07
N ALA A 57 -4.70 6.45 -6.80
CA ALA A 57 -5.46 7.05 -7.88
C ALA A 57 -6.43 8.13 -7.37
N SER A 58 -7.10 7.90 -6.23
CA SER A 58 -7.99 8.89 -5.63
C SER A 58 -7.25 10.18 -5.26
N LEU A 59 -6.04 10.07 -4.68
CA LEU A 59 -5.19 11.22 -4.37
C LEU A 59 -4.89 12.05 -5.63
N PHE A 60 -4.43 11.40 -6.70
CA PHE A 60 -4.09 12.10 -7.95
C PHE A 60 -5.32 12.70 -8.64
N SER A 61 -6.45 11.99 -8.61
CA SER A 61 -7.74 12.50 -9.08
C SER A 61 -8.16 13.76 -8.33
N GLN A 62 -8.05 13.74 -7.00
CA GLN A 62 -8.40 14.88 -6.14
C GLN A 62 -7.44 16.07 -6.37
N TRP A 63 -6.14 15.81 -6.49
CA TRP A 63 -5.17 16.85 -6.81
C TRP A 63 -5.50 17.52 -8.15
N HIS A 64 -5.69 16.72 -9.21
CA HIS A 64 -5.97 17.23 -10.55
C HIS A 64 -7.27 18.06 -10.59
N LYS A 65 -8.32 17.58 -9.90
CA LYS A 65 -9.57 18.34 -9.78
C LYS A 65 -9.40 19.64 -8.99
N ALA A 66 -8.57 19.64 -7.94
CA ALA A 66 -8.30 20.83 -7.15
C ALA A 66 -7.53 21.89 -7.97
N THR A 67 -6.50 21.50 -8.72
CA THR A 67 -5.74 22.41 -9.59
C THR A 67 -6.61 22.94 -10.74
N ALA A 68 -7.44 22.10 -11.35
CA ALA A 68 -8.40 22.51 -12.36
C ALA A 68 -9.44 23.51 -11.81
N PHE A 69 -9.97 23.25 -10.60
CA PHE A 69 -10.89 24.16 -9.93
C PHE A 69 -10.25 25.53 -9.66
N VAL A 70 -9.02 25.57 -9.12
CA VAL A 70 -8.27 26.81 -8.93
C VAL A 70 -8.09 27.55 -10.25
N GLY A 71 -7.75 26.82 -11.32
CA GLY A 71 -7.60 27.38 -12.66
C GLY A 71 -8.86 28.06 -13.17
N VAL A 72 -10.01 27.39 -13.07
CA VAL A 72 -11.30 27.96 -13.50
C VAL A 72 -11.69 29.13 -12.62
N PHE A 73 -11.65 28.97 -11.30
CA PHE A 73 -12.11 30.00 -10.35
C PHE A 73 -11.28 31.29 -10.44
N LEU A 74 -9.95 31.18 -10.37
CA LEU A 74 -9.07 32.34 -10.45
C LEU A 74 -8.94 32.86 -11.89
N GLY A 75 -9.01 32.00 -12.91
CA GLY A 75 -8.99 32.42 -14.31
C GLY A 75 -10.22 33.26 -14.66
N SER A 76 -11.42 32.83 -14.25
CA SER A 76 -12.64 33.62 -14.41
C SER A 76 -12.59 34.92 -13.61
N SER A 77 -12.08 34.89 -12.38
CA SER A 77 -11.93 36.08 -11.54
C SER A 77 -10.94 37.09 -12.14
N ALA A 78 -9.83 36.62 -12.71
CA ALA A 78 -8.85 37.45 -13.40
C ALA A 78 -9.47 38.15 -14.61
N ALA A 79 -10.24 37.41 -15.41
CA ALA A 79 -10.95 37.96 -16.56
C ALA A 79 -11.97 39.04 -16.15
N LEU A 80 -12.77 38.80 -15.10
CA LEU A 80 -13.71 39.80 -14.58
C LEU A 80 -12.99 41.03 -14.03
N SER A 81 -11.90 40.85 -13.29
CA SER A 81 -11.11 41.96 -12.74
C SER A 81 -10.51 42.83 -13.86
N PHE A 82 -10.06 42.20 -14.95
CA PHE A 82 -9.54 42.91 -16.11
C PHE A 82 -10.65 43.66 -16.86
N LEU A 83 -11.81 43.03 -17.06
CA LEU A 83 -12.90 43.60 -17.88
C LEU A 83 -13.77 44.62 -17.16
N LEU A 84 -14.05 44.40 -15.86
CA LEU A 84 -15.06 45.17 -15.12
C LEU A 84 -14.47 46.11 -14.06
N ALA A 85 -13.31 45.78 -13.53
CA ALA A 85 -12.71 46.52 -12.42
C ALA A 85 -11.46 47.34 -12.81
N ASP A 86 -11.04 47.26 -14.08
CA ASP A 86 -9.81 47.89 -14.63
C ASP A 86 -8.54 47.67 -13.77
N SER A 87 -8.53 46.59 -12.99
CA SER A 87 -7.44 46.29 -12.06
C SER A 87 -6.49 45.29 -12.70
N SER A 88 -5.63 45.80 -13.57
CA SER A 88 -4.65 45.01 -14.32
C SER A 88 -3.66 44.27 -13.41
N THR A 89 -3.27 44.87 -12.27
CA THR A 89 -2.39 44.23 -11.29
C THR A 89 -3.05 43.03 -10.61
N LEU A 90 -4.32 43.15 -10.19
CA LEU A 90 -5.05 42.05 -9.57
C LEU A 90 -5.29 40.91 -10.57
N ALA A 91 -5.70 41.25 -11.79
CA ALA A 91 -5.88 40.27 -12.87
C ALA A 91 -4.58 39.52 -13.18
N SER A 92 -3.46 40.24 -13.27
CA SER A 92 -2.14 39.63 -13.51
C SER A 92 -1.70 38.73 -12.37
N GLY A 93 -1.94 39.12 -11.11
CA GLY A 93 -1.64 38.30 -9.94
C GLY A 93 -2.44 36.99 -9.93
N MET A 94 -3.75 37.05 -10.21
CA MET A 94 -4.59 35.86 -10.33
C MET A 94 -4.15 34.95 -11.48
N ALA A 95 -3.83 35.53 -12.65
CA ALA A 95 -3.33 34.78 -13.80
C ALA A 95 -1.99 34.06 -13.51
N ALA A 96 -1.08 34.72 -12.79
CA ALA A 96 0.18 34.11 -12.36
C ALA A 96 -0.04 32.92 -11.42
N VAL A 97 -1.00 32.99 -10.49
CA VAL A 97 -1.34 31.86 -9.62
C VAL A 97 -1.89 30.69 -10.44
N VAL A 98 -2.80 30.94 -11.38
CA VAL A 98 -3.32 29.90 -12.29
C VAL A 98 -2.18 29.24 -13.06
N ALA A 99 -1.32 30.05 -13.70
CA ALA A 99 -0.20 29.54 -14.47
C ALA A 99 0.76 28.67 -13.62
N PHE A 100 1.03 29.08 -12.39
CA PHE A 100 1.87 28.31 -11.45
C PHE A 100 1.26 26.94 -11.13
N PHE A 101 0.00 26.88 -10.71
CA PHE A 101 -0.65 25.61 -10.37
C PHE A 101 -0.81 24.69 -11.59
N SER A 102 -1.13 25.25 -12.76
CA SER A 102 -1.17 24.47 -14.01
C SER A 102 0.20 23.90 -14.38
N ALA A 103 1.29 24.66 -14.20
CA ALA A 103 2.65 24.17 -14.43
C ALA A 103 3.02 23.04 -13.45
N VAL A 104 2.67 23.17 -12.17
CA VAL A 104 2.91 22.13 -11.16
C VAL A 104 2.14 20.84 -11.51
N ASP A 105 0.84 20.94 -11.85
CA ASP A 105 0.02 19.79 -12.24
C ASP A 105 0.61 19.05 -13.46
N LEU A 106 1.07 19.82 -14.45
CA LEU A 106 1.70 19.31 -15.66
C LEU A 106 3.02 18.58 -15.36
N VAL A 107 3.89 19.16 -14.54
CA VAL A 107 5.18 18.54 -14.18
C VAL A 107 4.99 17.29 -13.33
N VAL A 108 4.06 17.32 -12.38
CA VAL A 108 3.77 16.15 -11.54
C VAL A 108 3.09 15.03 -12.35
N GLY A 109 2.34 15.39 -13.41
CA GLY A 109 1.66 14.45 -14.28
C GLY A 109 0.51 13.72 -13.57
N THR A 110 -0.30 14.44 -12.81
CA THR A 110 -1.33 13.89 -11.92
C THR A 110 -2.33 12.99 -12.66
N ALA A 111 -2.83 13.41 -13.82
CA ALA A 111 -3.72 12.62 -14.66
C ALA A 111 -3.08 11.31 -15.15
N ALA A 112 -1.80 11.34 -15.55
CA ALA A 112 -1.08 10.14 -15.99
C ALA A 112 -0.87 9.16 -14.82
N LYS A 113 -0.55 9.67 -13.63
CA LYS A 113 -0.40 8.86 -12.42
C LYS A 113 -1.74 8.25 -11.97
N GLU A 114 -2.84 9.01 -12.02
CA GLU A 114 -4.18 8.49 -11.78
C GLU A 114 -4.48 7.31 -12.71
N ALA A 115 -4.25 7.48 -14.02
CA ALA A 115 -4.48 6.45 -15.02
C ALA A 115 -3.62 5.19 -14.78
N GLN A 116 -2.33 5.38 -14.46
CA GLN A 116 -1.43 4.27 -14.13
C GLN A 116 -1.95 3.45 -12.93
N HIS A 117 -2.31 4.11 -11.83
CA HIS A 117 -2.82 3.40 -10.66
C HIS A 117 -4.20 2.78 -10.90
N MET A 118 -5.07 3.39 -11.72
CA MET A 118 -6.34 2.78 -12.12
C MET A 118 -6.15 1.51 -12.97
N GLU A 119 -5.18 1.52 -13.88
CA GLU A 119 -4.85 0.35 -14.69
C GLU A 119 -4.28 -0.79 -13.83
N LEU A 120 -3.34 -0.49 -12.93
CA LEU A 120 -2.79 -1.47 -11.99
C LEU A 120 -3.90 -2.06 -11.09
N ARG A 121 -4.78 -1.21 -10.56
CA ARG A 121 -5.97 -1.67 -9.80
C ARG A 121 -6.82 -2.64 -10.63
N ARG A 122 -7.07 -2.33 -11.91
CA ARG A 122 -7.87 -3.18 -12.81
C ARG A 122 -7.21 -4.55 -13.00
N ARG A 123 -5.89 -4.58 -13.20
CA ARG A 123 -5.11 -5.82 -13.34
C ARG A 123 -5.14 -6.65 -12.06
N TRP A 124 -4.98 -6.03 -10.89
CA TRP A 124 -5.10 -6.73 -9.60
C TRP A 124 -6.49 -7.31 -9.36
N VAL A 125 -7.56 -6.59 -9.70
CA VAL A 125 -8.94 -7.11 -9.62
C VAL A 125 -9.15 -8.26 -10.61
N ALA A 126 -8.57 -8.20 -11.81
CA ALA A 126 -8.65 -9.29 -12.78
C ALA A 126 -7.95 -10.55 -12.26
N LEU A 127 -6.75 -10.40 -11.70
CA LEU A 127 -6.02 -11.51 -11.06
C LEU A 127 -6.79 -12.09 -9.88
N GLN A 128 -7.45 -11.25 -9.06
CA GLN A 128 -8.32 -11.73 -7.99
C GLN A 128 -9.47 -12.58 -8.51
N ARG A 129 -10.13 -12.16 -9.60
CA ARG A 129 -11.17 -12.98 -10.22
C ARG A 129 -10.65 -14.32 -10.72
N ARG A 130 -9.43 -14.34 -11.29
CA ARG A 130 -8.78 -15.58 -11.73
C ARG A 130 -8.47 -16.51 -10.57
N LEU A 131 -7.93 -15.99 -9.47
CA LEU A 131 -7.74 -16.77 -8.24
C LEU A 131 -9.05 -17.41 -7.77
N GLU A 132 -10.15 -16.65 -7.76
CA GLU A 132 -11.46 -17.19 -7.33
C GLU A 132 -12.03 -18.25 -8.29
N SER A 133 -11.69 -18.20 -9.58
CA SER A 133 -12.19 -19.16 -10.57
C SER A 133 -11.30 -20.39 -10.76
N GLU A 134 -9.98 -20.20 -10.73
CA GLU A 134 -8.98 -21.21 -11.08
C GLU A 134 -8.26 -21.78 -9.83
N GLY A 135 -8.35 -21.09 -8.69
CA GLY A 135 -7.55 -21.40 -7.49
C GLY A 135 -6.10 -20.93 -7.62
N LEU A 136 -5.24 -21.39 -6.71
CA LEU A 136 -3.80 -21.16 -6.81
C LEU A 136 -3.21 -22.03 -7.92
N SER A 137 -2.57 -21.37 -8.90
CA SER A 137 -1.89 -22.03 -10.01
C SER A 137 -0.57 -21.32 -10.34
N PRO A 138 0.39 -22.01 -10.98
CA PRO A 138 1.62 -21.38 -11.47
C PRO A 138 1.36 -20.16 -12.35
N GLU A 139 0.29 -20.18 -13.15
CA GLU A 139 -0.11 -19.09 -14.04
C GLU A 139 -0.56 -17.85 -13.25
N VAL A 140 -1.31 -18.04 -12.16
CA VAL A 140 -1.70 -16.96 -11.24
C VAL A 140 -0.46 -16.31 -10.59
N TYR A 141 0.53 -17.12 -10.22
CA TYR A 141 1.80 -16.61 -9.68
C TYR A 141 2.63 -15.85 -10.72
N LEU A 142 2.66 -16.31 -11.96
CA LEU A 142 3.34 -15.61 -13.06
C LEU A 142 2.67 -14.28 -13.39
N GLU A 143 1.34 -14.25 -13.43
CA GLU A 143 0.60 -13.00 -13.64
C GLU A 143 0.84 -12.00 -12.51
N ARG A 144 0.82 -12.47 -11.25
CA ARG A 144 1.19 -11.64 -10.08
C ARG A 144 2.54 -10.96 -10.29
N ARG A 145 3.59 -11.72 -10.61
CA ARG A 145 4.94 -11.17 -10.84
C ARG A 145 4.99 -10.19 -12.00
N THR A 146 4.20 -10.45 -13.04
CA THR A 146 4.09 -9.55 -14.19
C THR A 146 3.48 -8.21 -13.81
N ILE A 147 2.51 -8.20 -12.90
CA ILE A 147 1.94 -6.95 -12.37
C ILE A 147 2.97 -6.23 -11.49
N GLU A 148 3.63 -6.94 -10.56
CA GLU A 148 4.66 -6.39 -9.65
C GLU A 148 5.82 -5.71 -10.40
N LEU A 149 6.22 -6.24 -11.55
CA LEU A 149 7.28 -5.63 -12.38
C LEU A 149 6.93 -4.23 -12.88
N ASP A 150 5.64 -3.93 -13.08
CA ASP A 150 5.16 -2.65 -13.58
C ASP A 150 4.86 -1.65 -12.45
N GLU A 151 5.04 -2.05 -11.19
CA GLU A 151 4.69 -1.22 -10.05
C GLU A 151 5.72 -0.11 -9.80
N PRO A 152 5.25 1.14 -9.56
CA PRO A 152 6.13 2.21 -9.09
C PRO A 152 6.51 1.96 -7.62
N ALA A 153 7.56 2.65 -7.16
CA ALA A 153 8.00 2.59 -5.77
C ALA A 153 6.85 2.79 -4.77
N GLU A 154 6.79 1.90 -3.78
CA GLU A 154 5.74 1.88 -2.77
C GLU A 154 5.95 2.97 -1.70
N LEU A 155 4.85 3.48 -1.17
CA LEU A 155 4.85 4.33 0.03
C LEU A 155 4.35 3.51 1.22
N SER A 156 5.24 3.25 2.18
CA SER A 156 5.00 2.35 3.31
C SER A 156 3.74 2.72 4.09
N ILE A 157 3.49 4.01 4.35
CA ILE A 157 2.28 4.43 5.07
C ILE A 157 1.00 4.09 4.29
N VAL A 158 1.00 4.26 2.96
CA VAL A 158 -0.18 3.95 2.14
C VAL A 158 -0.39 2.44 2.05
N GLU A 159 0.71 1.68 2.00
CA GLU A 159 0.70 0.21 2.06
C GLU A 159 0.10 -0.28 3.38
N MET A 160 0.54 0.27 4.52
CA MET A 160 -0.01 -0.05 5.84
C MET A 160 -1.49 0.29 5.97
N GLN A 161 -1.91 1.43 5.43
CA GLN A 161 -3.34 1.78 5.39
C GLN A 161 -4.15 0.79 4.53
N ALA A 162 -3.60 0.38 3.38
CA ALA A 162 -4.23 -0.59 2.51
C ALA A 162 -4.27 -1.99 3.15
N ARG A 163 -3.25 -2.35 3.94
CA ARG A 163 -3.23 -3.57 4.76
C ARG A 163 -4.37 -3.56 5.75
N ASN A 164 -4.55 -2.47 6.50
CA ASN A 164 -5.65 -2.32 7.45
C ASN A 164 -7.01 -2.47 6.76
N ASP A 165 -7.20 -1.82 5.61
CA ASP A 165 -8.45 -1.93 4.84
C ASP A 165 -8.72 -3.36 4.36
N ALA A 166 -7.68 -4.08 3.91
CA ALA A 166 -7.79 -5.46 3.46
C ALA A 166 -8.11 -6.41 4.63
N THR A 167 -7.43 -6.24 5.77
CA THR A 167 -7.69 -7.00 6.99
C THR A 167 -9.14 -6.82 7.46
N LEU A 168 -9.63 -5.58 7.54
CA LEU A 168 -11.02 -5.30 7.91
C LEU A 168 -12.02 -5.86 6.90
N ALA A 169 -11.69 -5.84 5.60
CA ALA A 169 -12.57 -6.35 4.57
C ALA A 169 -12.68 -7.89 4.58
N MET A 170 -11.64 -8.60 5.01
CA MET A 170 -11.62 -10.07 5.06
C MET A 170 -12.10 -10.63 6.40
N LEU A 171 -11.65 -10.05 7.50
CA LEU A 171 -11.88 -10.58 8.86
C LEU A 171 -12.95 -9.80 9.63
N GLY A 172 -13.44 -8.68 9.09
CA GLY A 172 -14.41 -7.84 9.78
C GLY A 172 -13.90 -7.35 11.14
N ASN A 173 -14.71 -7.54 12.18
CA ASN A 173 -14.37 -7.08 13.53
C ASN A 173 -13.28 -7.92 14.20
N GLU A 174 -13.08 -9.17 13.78
CA GLU A 174 -12.07 -10.08 14.35
C GLU A 174 -10.64 -9.64 14.00
N GLY A 175 -10.48 -8.94 12.87
CA GLY A 175 -9.18 -8.41 12.43
C GLY A 175 -8.75 -7.10 13.09
N ARG A 176 -9.53 -6.54 14.03
CA ARG A 176 -9.25 -5.22 14.62
C ARG A 176 -7.95 -5.17 15.41
N ASP A 177 -7.62 -6.25 16.11
CA ASP A 177 -6.42 -6.30 16.95
C ASP A 177 -5.14 -6.36 16.10
N GLN A 178 -5.26 -6.74 14.83
CA GLN A 178 -4.17 -6.84 13.86
C GLN A 178 -3.95 -5.53 13.07
N LEU A 179 -4.74 -4.48 13.35
CA LEU A 179 -4.63 -3.22 12.62
C LEU A 179 -3.40 -2.44 13.07
N LEU A 180 -2.70 -1.86 12.11
CA LEU A 180 -1.58 -0.98 12.37
C LEU A 180 -2.07 0.39 12.85
N VAL A 181 -1.55 0.85 13.98
CA VAL A 181 -1.89 2.17 14.52
C VAL A 181 -1.01 3.23 13.88
N ILE A 182 -1.52 3.82 12.80
CA ILE A 182 -0.83 4.87 12.04
C ILE A 182 -1.26 6.24 12.58
N PRO A 183 -0.34 7.09 13.09
CA PRO A 183 -0.65 8.44 13.54
C PRO A 183 -1.25 9.31 12.42
N TRP A 184 -2.22 10.17 12.75
CA TRP A 184 -2.96 10.96 11.77
C TRP A 184 -2.09 11.85 10.86
N HIS A 185 -1.01 12.42 11.41
CA HIS A 185 -0.10 13.28 10.65
C HIS A 185 0.71 12.46 9.63
N GLN A 186 1.13 11.25 10.00
CA GLN A 186 1.77 10.32 9.07
C GLN A 186 0.80 9.86 7.99
N ARG A 187 -0.49 9.67 8.33
CA ARG A 187 -1.52 9.29 7.34
C ARG A 187 -1.66 10.28 6.19
N ILE A 188 -1.45 11.58 6.46
CA ILE A 188 -1.54 12.66 5.48
C ILE A 188 -0.21 12.82 4.74
N LEU A 189 0.89 13.00 5.47
CA LEU A 189 2.21 13.25 4.87
C LEU A 189 2.75 12.03 4.10
N GLY A 190 2.44 10.83 4.57
CA GLY A 190 2.83 9.56 3.96
C GLY A 190 2.22 9.29 2.58
N GLN A 191 1.29 10.14 2.11
CA GLN A 191 0.79 10.12 0.74
C GLN A 191 1.79 10.69 -0.28
N PHE A 192 2.76 11.49 0.19
CA PHE A 192 3.70 12.22 -0.67
C PHE A 192 5.14 11.79 -0.48
N ILE A 193 5.53 11.41 0.74
CA ILE A 193 6.90 11.05 1.08
C ILE A 193 6.96 9.70 1.79
N ASN A 194 8.07 8.99 1.63
CA ASN A 194 8.33 7.79 2.40
C ASN A 194 8.78 8.18 3.81
N LEU A 195 8.01 7.78 4.81
CA LEU A 195 8.29 8.06 6.22
C LEU A 195 8.85 6.80 6.89
N ASP A 196 9.68 6.98 7.92
CA ASP A 196 10.07 5.86 8.76
C ASP A 196 8.82 5.28 9.45
N THR A 197 8.73 3.96 9.43
CA THR A 197 7.60 3.19 9.96
C THR A 197 8.04 2.13 10.97
N SER A 198 9.32 2.11 11.35
CA SER A 198 9.90 1.14 12.28
C SER A 198 9.25 1.12 13.67
N HIS A 199 8.61 2.22 14.07
CA HIS A 199 7.93 2.36 15.36
C HIS A 199 6.43 1.98 15.33
N ILE A 200 5.86 1.66 14.16
CA ILE A 200 4.43 1.37 14.03
C ILE A 200 4.15 -0.05 14.51
N ARG A 201 3.16 -0.19 15.41
CA ARG A 201 2.76 -1.46 16.03
C ARG A 201 1.31 -1.82 15.71
N GLU A 202 0.98 -3.09 15.92
CA GLU A 202 -0.39 -3.59 15.84
C GLU A 202 -1.22 -3.14 17.06
N GLN A 203 -2.53 -3.01 16.86
CA GLN A 203 -3.44 -2.48 17.86
C GLN A 203 -3.48 -3.34 19.13
N GLY A 204 -3.38 -4.67 19.00
CA GLY A 204 -3.32 -5.61 20.12
C GLY A 204 -2.01 -5.56 20.92
N GLU A 205 -0.96 -4.94 20.40
CA GLU A 205 0.35 -4.79 21.07
C GLU A 205 0.46 -3.49 21.87
N ASN A 206 -0.48 -2.55 21.68
CA ASN A 206 -0.43 -1.26 22.36
C ASN A 206 -0.91 -1.38 23.82
N ASP A 207 0.05 -1.40 24.73
CA ASP A 207 -0.11 -1.00 26.14
C ASP A 207 -0.75 0.41 26.18
N PRO A 208 -1.74 0.71 27.06
CA PRO A 208 -2.61 1.89 26.98
C PRO A 208 -1.92 3.24 27.28
N ALA A 209 -0.59 3.33 27.20
CA ALA A 209 0.19 4.48 27.61
C ALA A 209 0.37 5.57 26.55
N ILE A 210 -0.11 5.38 25.31
CA ILE A 210 0.00 6.40 24.25
C ILE A 210 -1.36 6.58 23.57
N ALA A 211 -2.22 7.37 24.23
CA ALA A 211 -3.41 7.99 23.66
C ALA A 211 -3.22 9.50 23.59
#